data_AF-A0A965MLE2-F1
#
_entry.id   AF-A0A965MLE2-F1
#
_cell.length_a   1.000
_cell.length_b   1.000
_cell.length_c   1.000
_cell.angle_alpha   90.00
_cell.angle_beta   90.00
_cell.angle_gamma   90.00
#
_symmetry.space_group_name_H-M   'P 1'
#
loop_
_entity.id
_entity.type
_entity.pdbx_description
1 polymer ?
#
loop_
_entity_poly.entity_id
_entity_poly.type
_entity_poly.pdbx_seq_one_letter_code
_entity_poly.pdbx_strand_id
1 'polypeptide(L)' 'TRPGGYTRILKMGFRVGDNAPMALVELVDRPEITEETPTGTAE' A
#
# COMPACT_ATOMS: atom_id res chain seq x y z
N THR A 1 -23.48 2.85 7.93
CA THR A 1 -22.63 2.06 8.86
C THR A 1 -21.80 1.13 8.03
N ARG A 2 -20.47 1.13 8.20
CA ARG A 2 -19.59 0.10 7.60
C ARG A 2 -19.21 -0.88 8.70
N PRO A 3 -19.99 -1.94 8.95
CA PRO A 3 -19.70 -2.91 9.99
C PRO A 3 -18.52 -3.80 9.57
N GLY A 4 -17.29 -3.34 9.86
CA GLY A 4 -16.05 -4.09 9.62
C GLY A 4 -15.42 -3.90 8.24
N GLY A 5 -14.28 -4.55 8.03
CA GLY A 5 -13.56 -4.53 6.74
C GLY A 5 -12.69 -3.29 6.50
N TYR A 6 -12.22 -2.62 7.55
CA TYR A 6 -11.43 -1.39 7.43
C TYR A 6 -10.05 -1.59 6.80
N THR A 7 -9.57 -2.83 6.77
CA THR A 7 -8.30 -3.20 6.15
C THR A 7 -8.51 -4.12 4.95
N ARG A 8 -7.64 -3.98 3.95
CA ARG A 8 -7.51 -4.91 2.82
C ARG A 8 -6.15 -5.59 2.93
N ILE A 9 -6.14 -6.90 2.71
CA ILE A 9 -4.92 -7.73 2.73
C ILE A 9 -4.66 -8.20 1.30
N LEU A 10 -3.48 -7.86 0.77
CA LEU A 10 -3.02 -8.28 -0.55
C LEU A 10 -1.84 -9.23 -0.38
N LYS A 11 -1.96 -10.48 -0.85
CA LYS A 11 -0.89 -11.48 -0.73
C LYS A 11 0.23 -11.15 -1.70
N MET A 12 1.48 -11.15 -1.23
CA MET A 12 2.67 -10.72 -1.99
C MET A 12 3.72 -11.84 -2.12
N GLY A 13 3.27 -13.10 -2.18
CA GLY A 13 4.17 -14.24 -2.32
C GLY A 13 5.01 -14.48 -1.06
N PHE A 14 6.28 -14.84 -1.25
CA PHE A 14 7.18 -15.23 -0.16
C PHE A 14 8.40 -14.33 -0.10
N ARG A 15 8.89 -14.07 1.11
CA ARG A 15 10.10 -13.30 1.36
C ARG A 15 11.34 -14.09 0.92
N VAL A 16 12.27 -13.39 0.28
CA VAL A 16 13.54 -13.97 -0.16
C VAL A 16 14.40 -14.31 1.07
N GLY A 17 14.93 -15.52 1.12
CA GLY A 17 15.86 -16.00 2.16
C GLY A 17 15.24 -16.96 3.17
N ASP A 18 14.02 -16.67 3.65
CA ASP A 18 13.33 -17.52 4.62
C ASP A 18 11.99 -18.09 4.12
N ASN A 19 11.60 -17.74 2.89
CA ASN A 19 10.38 -18.19 2.25
C ASN A 19 9.13 -17.94 3.12
N ALA A 20 9.15 -16.87 3.93
CA ALA A 20 8.01 -16.51 4.77
C ALA A 20 6.88 -15.90 3.93
N PRO A 21 5.61 -16.31 4.11
CA PRO A 21 4.49 -15.75 3.34
C PRO A 21 4.25 -14.28 3.72
N MET A 22 4.26 -13.41 2.71
CA MET A 22 4.14 -11.96 2.87
C MET A 22 2.76 -11.47 2.40
N ALA A 23 2.30 -10.37 3.02
CA ALA A 23 1.14 -9.64 2.57
C ALA A 23 1.28 -8.15 2.87
N LEU A 24 0.69 -7.32 2.01
CA LEU A 24 0.51 -5.90 2.23
C LEU A 24 -0.85 -5.67 2.90
N VAL A 25 -0.86 -4.88 3.97
CA VAL A 25 -2.09 -4.47 4.67
C VAL A 25 -2.30 -2.99 4.44
N GLU A 26 -3.44 -2.62 3.86
CA GLU A 26 -3.81 -1.23 3.62
C GLU A 26 -5.15 -0.89 4.29
N LEU A 27 -5.34 0.39 4.60
CA LEU A 27 -6.63 0.91 5.07
C LEU A 27 -7.50 1.21 3.86
N VAL A 28 -8.76 0.78 3.91
CA VAL A 28 -9.69 0.89 2.77
C VAL A 28 -10.02 2.34 2.42
N ASP A 29 -10.07 3.20 3.43
CA ASP A 29 -10.51 4.60 3.28
C ASP A 29 -9.33 5.59 3.39
N ARG A 30 -8.10 5.13 3.15
CA ARG A 30 -6.92 6.03 3.17
C ARG A 30 -7.00 6.99 1.98
N PRO A 31 -6.92 8.32 2.19
CA PRO A 31 -6.81 9.26 1.08
C PRO A 31 -5.49 9.02 0.34
N GLU A 32 -5.53 9.02 -1.00
CA GLU A 32 -4.31 8.97 -1.80
C GLU A 32 -3.44 10.18 -1.44
N ILE A 33 -2.22 9.90 -0.96
CA ILE A 33 -1.22 10.93 -0.79
C ILE A 33 -0.65 11.16 -2.18
N THR A 34 -1.25 12.09 -2.93
CA THR A 34 -0.62 12.64 -4.13
C THR A 34 0.59 13.44 -3.69
N GLU A 35 1.75 12.80 -3.69
CA GLU A 35 3.02 13.52 -3.63
C GLU A 35 3.18 14.25 -4.97
N GLU A 36 2.88 15.55 -5.00
CA GLU A 36 3.25 16.42 -6.10
C GLU A 36 4.77 16.35 -6.27
N THR A 37 5.22 15.62 -7.29
CA THR A 37 6.62 15.60 -7.68
C THR A 37 6.92 17.00 -8.24
N PRO A 38 7.85 17.79 -7.67
CA PRO A 38 8.23 19.06 -8.28
C PRO A 38 8.87 18.72 -9.62
N THR A 39 8.12 18.95 -10.70
CA THR A 39 8.65 18.86 -12.06
C THR A 39 9.66 20.00 -12.16
N GLY A 40 10.93 19.66 -12.06
CA GLY A 40 12.02 20.60 -12.29
C GLY A 40 11.94 21.10 -13.72
N THR A 41 11.42 22.32 -13.90
CA THR A 41 11.70 23.16 -15.06
C THR A 41 13.17 23.52 -15.00
N ALA A 42 14.01 22.74 -15.68
CA ALA A 42 15.35 23.17 -16.03
C ALA A 42 15.22 24.09 -17.25
N GLU A 43 15.43 25.39 -17.02
CA GLU A 43 15.86 26.34 -18.04
C GLU A 43 17.33 26.07 -18.41
#